data_AF-A0A7C5RUZ7-F1
#
_entry.id   AF-A0A7C5RUZ7-F1
#
_cell.length_a   1.000
_cell.length_b   1.000
_cell.length_c   1.000
_cell.angle_alpha   90.00
_cell.angle_beta   90.00
_cell.angle_gamma   90.00
#
_symmetry.space_group_name_H-M   'P 1'
#
loop_
_entity.id
_entity.type
_entity.pdbx_description
1 polymer ?
#
loop_
_entity_poly.entity_id
_entity_poly.type
_entity_poly.pdbx_seq_one_letter_code
_entity_poly.pdbx_strand_id
1 'polypeptide(L)' 'MGMTMAEKILARAASRSRVEPGEIVEVAVDLVMTNDITAPLSIAEFKKL' A
#
# COMPACT_ATOMS: atom_id res chain seq x y z
N MET A 1 -0.98 -9.14 23.63
CA MET A 1 0.15 -8.72 22.77
C MET A 1 -0.34 -7.53 21.94
N GLY A 2 0.46 -6.46 21.82
CA GLY A 2 0.07 -5.26 21.08
C GLY A 2 0.49 -5.32 19.60
N MET A 3 -0.03 -4.40 18.78
CA MET A 3 0.41 -4.25 17.38
C MET A 3 1.84 -3.70 17.28
N THR A 4 2.59 -4.20 16.30
CA THR A 4 3.87 -3.64 15.83
C THR A 4 3.66 -2.27 15.16
N MET A 5 4.76 -1.56 14.88
CA MET A 5 4.68 -0.30 14.13
C MET A 5 4.13 -0.48 12.71
N ALA A 6 4.52 -1.55 12.01
CA ALA A 6 4.01 -1.85 10.67
C ALA A 6 2.50 -2.12 10.69
N GLU A 7 2.03 -2.95 11.62
CA GLU A 7 0.59 -3.23 11.79
C GLU A 7 -0.21 -1.98 12.11
N LYS A 8 0.30 -1.06 12.93
CA LYS A 8 -0.39 0.22 13.21
C LYS A 8 -0.50 1.11 11.96
N ILE A 9 0.55 1.18 11.14
CA ILE A 9 0.53 1.95 9.89
C ILE A 9 -0.48 1.35 8.91
N LEU A 10 -0.47 0.03 8.73
CA LEU A 10 -1.41 -0.68 7.87
C LEU A 10 -2.85 -0.58 8.38
N ALA A 11 -3.10 -0.73 9.69
CA ALA A 11 -4.42 -0.56 10.29
C ALA A 11 -4.97 0.84 10.06
N ARG A 12 -4.13 1.88 10.28
CA ARG A 12 -4.50 3.27 9.98
C ARG A 12 -4.84 3.46 8.49
N ALA A 13 -3.98 2.98 7.58
CA ALA A 13 -4.17 3.15 6.14
C ALA A 13 -5.37 2.36 5.59
N ALA A 14 -5.72 1.24 6.24
CA ALA A 14 -6.91 0.44 5.93
C ALA A 14 -8.20 0.98 6.60
N SER A 15 -8.12 2.05 7.39
CA SER A 15 -9.23 2.53 8.23
C SER A 15 -9.81 1.46 9.18
N ARG A 16 -8.93 0.64 9.77
CA ARG A 16 -9.29 -0.45 10.69
C ARG A 16 -8.70 -0.21 12.08
N SER A 17 -9.36 -0.73 13.10
CA SER A 17 -8.89 -0.63 14.49
C SER A 17 -7.70 -1.54 14.80
N ARG A 18 -7.53 -2.62 14.03
CA ARG A 18 -6.44 -3.61 14.16
C ARG A 18 -6.23 -4.38 12.86
N VAL A 19 -5.01 -4.85 12.66
CA VAL A 19 -4.65 -5.90 11.69
C VAL A 19 -3.74 -6.94 12.37
N GLU A 20 -3.56 -8.09 11.74
CA GLU A 20 -2.66 -9.15 12.21
C GLU A 20 -1.90 -9.86 11.06
N PRO A 21 -0.79 -10.56 11.35
CA PRO A 21 -0.01 -11.22 10.31
C PRO A 21 -0.81 -12.31 9.59
N GLY A 22 -0.70 -12.33 8.26
CA GLY A 22 -1.46 -13.25 7.40
C GLY A 22 -2.76 -12.66 6.86
N GLU A 23 -3.19 -11.50 7.37
CA GLU A 23 -4.32 -10.76 6.84
C GLU A 23 -3.95 -10.00 5.56
N ILE A 24 -4.82 -10.05 4.55
CA ILE A 24 -4.73 -9.21 3.35
C ILE A 24 -5.63 -7.99 3.54
N VAL A 25 -5.06 -6.80 3.41
CA VAL A 25 -5.79 -5.52 3.55
C VAL A 25 -5.58 -4.64 2.32
N GLU A 26 -6.63 -3.93 1.94
CA GLU A 26 -6.57 -2.87 0.94
C GLU A 26 -6.36 -1.52 1.65
N VAL A 27 -5.47 -0.70 1.12
CA VAL A 27 -5.12 0.60 1.72
C VAL A 27 -4.99 1.66 0.64
N ALA A 28 -5.38 2.89 0.97
CA ALA A 28 -5.04 4.05 0.15
C ALA A 28 -3.56 4.39 0.36
N VAL A 29 -2.80 4.49 -0.73
CA VAL A 29 -1.39 4.90 -0.69
C VAL A 29 -1.29 6.43 -0.69
N ASP A 30 -0.44 6.99 0.20
CA ASP A 30 -0.26 8.44 0.30
C ASP A 30 0.61 9.01 -0.84
N LEU A 31 1.59 8.22 -1.32
CA LEU A 31 2.52 8.60 -2.37
C LEU A 31 2.99 7.35 -3.13
N VAL A 32 3.09 7.46 -4.44
CA VAL A 32 3.71 6.44 -5.30
C VAL A 32 4.87 7.08 -6.05
N MET A 33 6.05 6.44 -6.02
CA MET A 33 7.24 6.88 -6.72
C MET A 33 7.72 5.78 -7.65
N THR A 34 8.24 6.18 -8.80
CA THR A 34 8.80 5.27 -9.80
C THR A 34 10.14 5.81 -10.29
N ASN A 35 11.02 4.92 -10.75
CA ASN A 35 12.30 5.29 -11.34
C ASN A 35 12.21 5.26 -12.87
N ASP A 36 13.23 5.83 -13.53
CA ASP A 36 13.38 5.93 -14.99
C ASP A 36 13.17 4.62 -15.77
N ILE A 37 13.50 3.45 -15.20
CA ILE A 37 13.32 2.15 -15.86
C ILE A 37 11.88 1.63 -15.72
N THR A 38 11.25 1.79 -14.55
CA THR A 38 9.92 1.21 -14.28
C THR A 38 8.77 2.16 -14.62
N ALA A 39 9.04 3.46 -14.70
CA ALA A 39 8.04 4.48 -15.00
C ALA A 39 7.43 4.31 -16.39
N PRO A 40 8.20 4.08 -17.48
CA PRO A 40 7.63 3.94 -18.81
C PRO A 40 6.65 2.77 -18.91
N LEU A 41 6.95 1.63 -18.26
CA LEU A 41 6.07 0.47 -18.21
C LEU A 41 4.77 0.77 -17.47
N SER A 42 4.88 1.38 -16.28
CA SER A 42 3.71 1.76 -15.48
C SER A 42 2.82 2.73 -16.26
N ILE A 43 3.39 3.79 -16.84
CA ILE A 43 2.67 4.78 -17.64
C ILE A 43 1.95 4.12 -18.83
N ALA A 44 2.60 3.17 -19.52
CA ALA A 44 2.01 2.46 -20.64
C ALA A 44 0.76 1.66 -20.23
N GLU A 45 0.77 1.01 -19.05
CA GLU A 45 -0.41 0.31 -18.53
C GLU A 45 -1.53 1.26 -18.10
N PHE A 46 -1.20 2.34 -17.39
CA PHE A 46 -2.22 3.32 -16.98
C PHE A 46 -2.93 4.00 -18.16
N LYS A 47 -2.29 4.09 -19.34
CA LYS A 47 -2.92 4.59 -20.57
C LYS A 47 -3.94 3.65 -21.21
N LYS A 48 -4.00 2.38 -20.80
CA LYS A 48 -4.99 1.40 -21.30
C LYS A 48 -6.30 1.41 -20.50
N LEU A 49 -6.29 2.02 -19.32
CA LEU A 49 -7.45 2.22 -18.47
C LEU A 49 -8.33 3.33 -19.03
#